data_AF-A0A0J1I2A6-F1
#
_entry.id   AF-A0A0J1I2A6-F1
#
_cell.length_a   1.000
_cell.length_b   1.000
_cell.length_c   1.000
_cell.angle_alpha   90.00
_cell.angle_beta   90.00
_cell.angle_gamma   90.00
#
_symmetry.space_group_name_H-M   'P 1'
#
loop_
_entity.id
_entity.type
_entity.pdbx_description
1 polymer ?
#
loop_
_entity_poly.entity_id
_entity_poly.type
_entity_poly.pdbx_seq_one_letter_code
_entity_poly.pdbx_strand_id
1 'polypeptide(L)'
;MSSINNKIAKLSPKKLKVRNRLKNKSIKDYEFPPVSRLILLYLTSLIFYFFNIISGFIFVTALLFLFIFLIIHYSNLRKKSNSNRVFVMPFLLPFLIVLYEFPIIFFDEYKFLVTSFNQPEEIISGTNIYFLSVKEDTVSNIQNEKEVRNIYATNHQEIYEIVPVTNFIRYTSKNQFIYELVGLKNPEFEQYYQDISAYIGSDNTLIKEFLSRKNSQGNSAGLALVLSSYLIEQNFQNDILIGVTGSVNKSGKVEEVGYIKEKILSAERSGLTFIIVPNKNIIEANEIKDDLNLSINIIGVSKIDEAIQLIEDLHNGKN
;
A
#
# COMPACT_ATOMS: atom_id res chain seq x y z
N MET A 1 13.43 31.72 -76.45
CA MET A 1 12.56 31.74 -75.26
C MET A 1 11.65 30.51 -75.26
N SER A 2 12.25 29.33 -75.06
CA SER A 2 11.59 28.01 -75.16
C SER A 2 11.67 27.30 -73.80
N SER A 3 11.07 27.94 -72.80
CA SER A 3 10.72 27.35 -71.50
C SER A 3 9.58 28.23 -71.01
N ILE A 4 8.35 27.75 -70.94
CA ILE A 4 7.72 27.49 -69.63
C ILE A 4 6.40 26.67 -69.78
N ASN A 5 5.94 26.28 -70.99
CA ASN A 5 4.57 25.78 -71.17
C ASN A 5 4.36 24.25 -71.31
N ASN A 6 5.26 23.39 -70.82
CA ASN A 6 5.05 21.93 -70.93
C ASN A 6 5.27 21.16 -69.63
N LYS A 7 4.56 21.54 -68.56
CA LYS A 7 4.56 20.76 -67.31
C LYS A 7 3.20 20.63 -66.61
N ILE A 8 2.10 20.63 -67.37
CA ILE A 8 0.76 20.39 -66.78
C ILE A 8 0.01 19.17 -67.36
N ALA A 9 0.34 18.65 -68.54
CA ALA A 9 -0.43 17.54 -69.12
C ALA A 9 0.34 16.21 -69.14
N LYS A 10 0.28 15.44 -68.03
CA LYS A 10 0.31 13.95 -67.97
C LYS A 10 0.55 13.46 -66.54
N LEU A 11 -0.44 13.64 -65.66
CA LEU A 11 -0.53 12.80 -64.46
C LEU A 11 -1.26 11.52 -64.86
N SER A 12 -0.58 10.38 -64.73
CA SER A 12 -1.15 9.06 -65.00
C SER A 12 -2.36 8.78 -64.10
N PRO A 13 -3.36 7.98 -64.55
CA PRO A 13 -4.56 7.68 -63.75
C PRO A 13 -4.24 7.02 -62.39
N LYS A 14 -3.05 6.41 -62.24
CA LYS A 14 -2.53 5.91 -60.96
C LYS A 14 -2.26 7.04 -59.95
N LYS A 15 -1.73 8.19 -60.37
CA LYS A 15 -1.43 9.32 -59.46
C LYS A 15 -2.68 10.07 -59.02
N LEU A 16 -3.74 10.13 -59.84
CA LEU A 16 -5.05 10.62 -59.40
C LEU A 16 -5.72 9.69 -58.38
N LYS A 17 -5.61 8.35 -58.56
CA LYS A 17 -6.12 7.36 -57.60
C LYS A 17 -5.40 7.42 -56.25
N VAL A 18 -4.08 7.64 -56.25
CA VAL A 18 -3.28 7.81 -55.02
C VAL A 18 -3.60 9.14 -54.34
N ARG A 19 -3.75 10.24 -55.10
CA ARG A 19 -4.13 11.54 -54.53
C ARG A 19 -5.55 11.54 -53.96
N ASN A 20 -6.50 10.83 -54.57
CA ASN A 20 -7.85 10.64 -54.02
C ASN A 20 -7.88 9.67 -52.83
N ARG A 21 -6.99 8.66 -52.77
CA ARG A 21 -6.81 7.82 -51.56
C ARG A 21 -6.20 8.61 -50.39
N LEU A 22 -5.31 9.56 -50.67
CA LEU A 22 -4.67 10.39 -49.65
C LEU A 22 -5.57 11.57 -49.20
N LYS A 23 -6.45 12.10 -50.05
CA LYS A 23 -7.44 13.12 -49.66
C LYS A 23 -8.66 12.58 -48.91
N ASN A 24 -9.00 11.29 -49.09
CA ASN A 24 -10.07 10.63 -48.34
C ASN A 24 -9.61 9.97 -47.03
N LYS A 25 -8.33 10.09 -46.68
CA LYS A 25 -7.87 9.89 -45.31
C LYS A 25 -8.28 11.12 -44.50
N SER A 26 -9.59 11.33 -44.44
CA SER A 26 -10.18 12.36 -43.59
C SER A 26 -9.82 12.02 -42.16
N ILE A 27 -9.83 13.04 -41.32
CA ILE A 27 -9.50 13.07 -39.88
C ILE A 27 -10.21 11.96 -39.03
N LYS A 28 -11.09 11.15 -39.62
CA LYS A 28 -11.70 9.93 -39.06
C LYS A 28 -10.73 8.78 -38.73
N ASP A 29 -9.50 8.76 -39.24
CA ASP A 29 -8.58 7.63 -39.01
C ASP A 29 -7.77 7.74 -37.69
N TYR A 30 -7.94 8.81 -36.91
CA TYR A 30 -7.43 8.93 -35.54
C TYR A 30 -8.45 8.43 -34.50
N GLU A 31 -9.30 7.47 -34.88
CA GLU A 31 -10.06 6.73 -33.90
C GLU A 31 -9.09 5.93 -33.03
N PHE A 32 -8.91 6.37 -31.77
CA PHE A 32 -8.19 5.64 -30.73
C PHE A 32 -8.50 4.15 -30.82
N PRO A 33 -7.47 3.26 -30.87
CA PRO A 33 -7.70 1.81 -30.89
C PRO A 33 -8.68 1.43 -29.79
N PRO A 34 -9.63 0.50 -30.00
CA PRO A 34 -10.66 0.18 -29.01
C PRO A 34 -10.10 -0.14 -27.62
N VAL A 35 -8.90 -0.73 -27.56
CA VAL A 35 -8.15 -1.02 -26.33
C VAL A 35 -7.76 0.26 -25.56
N SER A 36 -7.32 1.32 -26.25
CA SER A 36 -6.94 2.58 -25.59
C SER A 36 -8.14 3.31 -24.97
N ARG A 37 -9.33 3.23 -25.60
CA ARG A 37 -10.56 3.76 -25.00
C ARG A 37 -10.97 2.98 -23.76
N LEU A 38 -10.78 1.65 -23.78
CA LEU A 38 -11.01 0.81 -22.61
C LEU A 38 -10.08 1.17 -21.45
N ILE A 39 -8.78 1.34 -21.71
CA ILE A 39 -7.82 1.76 -20.68
C ILE A 39 -8.25 3.11 -20.09
N LEU A 40 -8.63 4.08 -20.92
CA LEU A 40 -9.10 5.37 -20.44
C LEU A 40 -10.36 5.29 -19.57
N LEU A 41 -11.35 4.49 -19.98
CA LEU A 41 -12.59 4.28 -19.23
C LEU A 41 -12.35 3.55 -17.91
N TYR A 42 -11.49 2.54 -17.92
CA TYR A 42 -11.05 1.83 -16.72
C TYR A 42 -10.36 2.79 -15.75
N LEU A 43 -9.37 3.56 -16.21
CA LEU A 43 -8.65 4.55 -15.38
C LEU A 43 -9.61 5.61 -14.81
N THR A 44 -10.55 6.10 -15.62
CA THR A 44 -11.55 7.08 -15.17
C THR A 44 -12.45 6.49 -14.07
N SER A 45 -12.92 5.26 -14.26
CA SER A 45 -13.75 4.56 -13.28
C SER A 45 -12.97 4.25 -12.00
N LEU A 46 -11.69 3.89 -12.13
CA LEU A 46 -10.79 3.64 -11.01
C LEU A 46 -10.54 4.92 -10.20
N ILE A 47 -10.38 6.07 -10.87
CA ILE A 47 -10.29 7.37 -10.20
C ILE A 47 -11.57 7.65 -9.40
N PHE A 48 -12.74 7.51 -10.01
CA PHE A 48 -14.01 7.70 -9.28
C PHE A 48 -14.16 6.75 -8.10
N TYR A 49 -13.71 5.51 -8.24
CA TYR A 49 -13.66 4.57 -7.13
C TYR A 49 -12.72 5.08 -6.03
N PHE A 50 -11.47 5.46 -6.33
CA PHE A 50 -10.54 5.96 -5.29
C PHE A 50 -11.02 7.22 -4.57
N PHE A 51 -11.74 8.12 -5.26
CA PHE A 51 -12.36 9.30 -4.64
C PHE A 51 -13.64 9.00 -3.84
N ASN A 52 -13.97 7.73 -3.61
CA ASN A 52 -15.18 7.29 -2.91
C ASN A 52 -16.50 7.74 -3.58
N ILE A 53 -16.47 8.07 -4.87
CA ILE A 53 -17.66 8.52 -5.62
C ILE A 53 -18.58 7.34 -5.95
N ILE A 54 -17.98 6.17 -6.24
CA ILE A 54 -18.71 4.93 -6.57
C ILE A 54 -18.26 3.80 -5.64
N SER A 55 -19.16 2.85 -5.36
CA SER A 55 -18.82 1.62 -4.64
C SER A 55 -18.06 0.63 -5.53
N GLY A 56 -17.41 -0.35 -4.91
CA GLY A 56 -16.77 -1.46 -5.61
C GLY A 56 -17.74 -2.24 -6.48
N PHE A 57 -18.95 -2.48 -5.98
CA PHE A 57 -20.03 -3.10 -6.75
C PHE A 57 -20.36 -2.33 -8.04
N ILE A 58 -20.53 -1.00 -7.96
CA ILE A 58 -20.82 -0.16 -9.13
C ILE A 58 -19.62 -0.18 -10.09
N PHE A 59 -18.41 -0.08 -9.56
CA PHE A 59 -17.17 -0.11 -10.33
C PHE A 59 -17.04 -1.40 -11.16
N VAL A 60 -17.14 -2.57 -10.53
CA VAL A 60 -17.02 -3.87 -11.21
C VAL A 60 -18.18 -4.09 -12.19
N THR A 61 -19.41 -3.68 -11.81
CA THR A 61 -20.58 -3.78 -12.69
C THR A 61 -20.41 -2.94 -13.96
N ALA A 62 -19.86 -1.72 -13.84
CA ALA A 62 -19.56 -0.88 -14.99
C ALA A 62 -18.52 -1.53 -15.92
N LEU A 63 -17.48 -2.18 -15.36
CA LEU A 63 -16.49 -2.92 -16.14
C LEU A 63 -17.10 -4.12 -16.87
N LEU A 64 -18.02 -4.86 -16.22
CA LEU A 64 -18.76 -5.96 -16.84
C LEU A 64 -19.63 -5.48 -18.01
N PHE A 65 -20.37 -4.38 -17.85
CA PHE A 65 -21.14 -3.79 -18.94
C PHE A 65 -20.27 -3.34 -20.10
N LEU A 66 -19.11 -2.73 -19.81
CA LEU A 66 -18.13 -2.34 -20.82
C LEU A 66 -17.61 -3.57 -21.59
N PHE A 67 -17.31 -4.66 -20.87
CA PHE A 67 -16.86 -5.91 -21.47
C PHE A 67 -17.92 -6.53 -22.39
N ILE A 68 -19.19 -6.60 -21.95
CA ILE A 68 -20.31 -7.11 -22.76
C ILE A 68 -20.55 -6.21 -23.99
N PHE A 69 -20.51 -4.88 -23.82
CA PHE A 69 -20.64 -3.94 -24.93
C PHE A 69 -19.57 -4.17 -25.99
N LEU A 70 -18.31 -4.41 -25.58
CA LEU A 70 -17.24 -4.73 -26.52
C LEU A 70 -17.48 -6.04 -27.27
N ILE A 71 -17.97 -7.09 -26.58
CA ILE A 71 -18.33 -8.37 -27.23
C ILE A 71 -19.37 -8.14 -28.33
N ILE A 72 -20.41 -7.36 -28.04
CA ILE A 72 -21.47 -7.03 -29.00
C ILE A 72 -20.92 -6.20 -30.16
N HIS A 73 -20.15 -5.14 -29.87
CA HIS A 73 -19.56 -4.26 -30.88
C HIS A 73 -18.66 -5.03 -31.85
N TYR A 74 -17.76 -5.85 -31.33
CA TYR A 74 -16.84 -6.66 -32.15
C TYR A 74 -17.55 -7.77 -32.91
N SER A 75 -18.59 -8.39 -32.33
CA SER A 75 -19.43 -9.38 -33.03
C SER A 75 -20.20 -8.77 -34.21
N ASN A 76 -20.63 -7.51 -34.10
CA ASN A 76 -21.23 -6.76 -35.20
C ASN A 76 -20.21 -6.39 -36.30
N LEU A 77 -18.97 -6.08 -35.92
CA LEU A 77 -17.88 -5.86 -36.88
C LEU A 77 -17.51 -7.13 -37.65
N ARG A 78 -17.55 -8.30 -36.99
CA ARG A 78 -17.34 -9.61 -37.64
C ARG A 78 -18.32 -9.86 -38.77
N LYS A 79 -19.59 -9.50 -38.61
CA LYS A 79 -20.61 -9.63 -39.68
C LYS A 79 -20.25 -8.81 -40.94
N LYS A 80 -19.40 -7.78 -40.81
CA LYS A 80 -18.99 -6.89 -41.91
C LYS A 80 -17.62 -7.22 -42.52
N SER A 81 -16.80 -8.08 -41.91
CA SER A 81 -15.40 -8.33 -42.32
C SER A 81 -15.03 -9.81 -42.25
N ASN A 82 -14.48 -10.36 -43.35
CA ASN A 82 -14.23 -11.80 -43.53
C ASN A 82 -12.87 -12.29 -42.94
N SER A 83 -12.32 -11.60 -41.93
CA SER A 83 -11.01 -11.93 -41.34
C SER A 83 -11.13 -12.56 -39.96
N ASN A 84 -10.89 -13.88 -39.86
CA ASN A 84 -11.09 -14.67 -38.64
C ASN A 84 -9.86 -14.73 -37.70
N ARG A 85 -8.68 -14.22 -38.06
CA ARG A 85 -7.41 -14.53 -37.35
C ARG A 85 -6.92 -13.51 -36.30
N VAL A 86 -7.56 -12.35 -36.14
CA VAL A 86 -7.07 -11.28 -35.23
C VAL A 86 -7.89 -11.15 -33.93
N PHE A 87 -8.87 -12.04 -33.69
CA PHE A 87 -10.06 -11.67 -32.90
C PHE A 87 -10.22 -12.30 -31.51
N VAL A 88 -9.29 -13.15 -31.03
CA VAL A 88 -9.33 -13.68 -29.64
C VAL A 88 -8.62 -12.73 -28.66
N MET A 89 -7.60 -12.00 -29.13
CA MET A 89 -6.82 -11.08 -28.30
C MET A 89 -7.55 -9.85 -27.74
N PRO A 90 -8.57 -9.23 -28.37
CA PRO A 90 -9.17 -8.00 -27.83
C PRO A 90 -10.06 -8.24 -26.60
N PHE A 91 -10.48 -9.48 -26.32
CA PHE A 91 -11.32 -9.81 -25.17
C PHE A 91 -10.55 -10.29 -23.95
N LEU A 92 -9.33 -10.82 -24.16
CA LEU A 92 -8.51 -11.37 -23.08
C LEU A 92 -8.17 -10.30 -22.04
N LEU A 93 -7.68 -9.14 -22.48
CA LEU A 93 -7.27 -8.07 -21.56
C LEU A 93 -8.45 -7.51 -20.74
N PRO A 94 -9.60 -7.12 -21.33
CA PRO A 94 -10.76 -6.67 -20.55
C PRO A 94 -11.29 -7.72 -19.58
N PHE A 95 -11.29 -9.00 -20.00
CA PHE A 95 -11.71 -10.10 -19.15
C PHE A 95 -10.78 -10.26 -17.94
N LEU A 96 -9.45 -10.20 -18.17
CA LEU A 96 -8.46 -10.24 -17.10
C LEU A 96 -8.59 -9.06 -16.14
N ILE A 97 -8.90 -7.85 -16.63
CA ILE A 97 -9.16 -6.68 -15.77
C ILE A 97 -10.40 -6.92 -14.91
N VAL A 98 -11.50 -7.38 -15.49
CA VAL A 98 -12.71 -7.70 -14.72
C VAL A 98 -12.43 -8.77 -13.66
N LEU A 99 -11.70 -9.84 -14.00
CA LEU A 99 -11.31 -10.87 -13.05
C LEU A 99 -10.42 -10.34 -11.93
N TYR A 100 -9.47 -9.45 -12.26
CA TYR A 100 -8.58 -8.83 -11.29
C TYR A 100 -9.34 -7.90 -10.33
N GLU A 101 -10.34 -7.16 -10.82
CA GLU A 101 -11.13 -6.23 -9.99
C GLU A 101 -12.32 -6.87 -9.28
N PHE A 102 -12.79 -8.04 -9.74
CA PHE A 102 -13.94 -8.73 -9.16
C PHE A 102 -13.88 -8.88 -7.62
N PRO A 103 -12.74 -9.21 -6.99
CA PRO A 103 -12.68 -9.38 -5.55
C PRO A 103 -13.02 -8.12 -4.75
N ILE A 104 -12.95 -6.91 -5.34
CA ILE A 104 -13.28 -5.65 -4.65
C ILE A 104 -14.67 -5.70 -4.02
N ILE A 105 -15.64 -6.37 -4.66
CA ILE A 105 -17.02 -6.47 -4.17
C ILE A 105 -17.08 -7.06 -2.75
N PHE A 106 -16.18 -8.00 -2.42
CA PHE A 106 -16.12 -8.62 -1.10
C PHE A 106 -15.59 -7.69 -0.01
N PHE A 107 -14.98 -6.56 -0.37
CA PHE A 107 -14.44 -5.58 0.59
C PHE A 107 -15.38 -4.37 0.80
N ASP A 108 -16.46 -4.25 0.02
CA ASP A 108 -17.47 -3.18 0.16
C ASP A 108 -18.27 -3.27 1.48
N GLU A 109 -18.31 -4.44 2.10
CA GLU A 109 -18.98 -4.66 3.38
C GLU A 109 -18.26 -4.02 4.57
N TYR A 110 -16.94 -3.83 4.48
CA TYR A 110 -16.15 -3.20 5.53
C TYR A 110 -16.47 -1.70 5.59
N LYS A 111 -17.03 -1.27 6.72
CA LYS A 111 -17.48 0.12 6.93
C LYS A 111 -16.54 0.90 7.81
N PHE A 112 -16.00 0.26 8.85
CA PHE A 112 -15.14 0.91 9.83
C PHE A 112 -13.83 0.14 10.00
N LEU A 113 -12.73 0.88 10.07
CA LEU A 113 -11.43 0.43 10.53
C LEU A 113 -11.33 0.86 12.00
N VAL A 114 -11.00 -0.09 12.86
CA VAL A 114 -10.87 0.13 14.30
C VAL A 114 -9.43 -0.12 14.69
N THR A 115 -8.79 0.89 15.27
CA THR A 115 -7.49 0.73 15.92
C THR A 115 -7.71 0.53 17.41
N SER A 116 -7.03 -0.44 17.99
CA SER A 116 -7.18 -0.80 19.41
C SER A 116 -5.84 -1.03 20.06
N PHE A 117 -5.85 -1.05 21.40
CA PHE A 117 -4.66 -1.36 22.17
C PHE A 117 -4.08 -2.71 21.75
N ASN A 118 -2.80 -2.70 21.42
CA ASN A 118 -1.99 -3.89 21.30
C ASN A 118 -0.87 -3.83 22.34
N GLN A 119 -0.68 -4.94 23.06
CA GLN A 119 0.36 -4.99 24.08
C GLN A 119 1.74 -4.91 23.40
N PRO A 120 2.64 -4.00 23.84
CA PRO A 120 4.00 -3.95 23.35
C PRO A 120 4.71 -5.30 23.52
N GLU A 121 5.35 -5.77 22.46
CA GLU A 121 6.01 -7.07 22.45
C GLU A 121 7.51 -6.91 22.64
N GLU A 122 8.08 -7.59 23.63
CA GLU A 122 9.54 -7.70 23.72
C GLU A 122 10.03 -8.68 22.65
N ILE A 123 10.71 -8.17 21.62
CA ILE A 123 11.13 -8.98 20.47
C ILE A 123 12.07 -10.09 20.92
N ILE A 124 13.02 -9.75 21.79
CA ILE A 124 13.93 -10.71 22.38
C ILE A 124 13.96 -10.51 23.89
N SER A 125 13.58 -11.55 24.62
CA SER A 125 13.43 -11.50 26.07
C SER A 125 14.73 -11.12 26.79
N GLY A 126 14.62 -10.23 27.76
CA GLY A 126 15.74 -9.76 28.60
C GLY A 126 16.45 -8.53 28.04
N THR A 127 15.96 -7.94 26.94
CA THR A 127 16.52 -6.70 26.36
C THR A 127 15.80 -5.45 26.84
N ASN A 128 14.57 -5.59 27.37
CA ASN A 128 13.66 -4.51 27.71
C ASN A 128 13.40 -3.53 26.54
N ILE A 129 13.54 -4.04 25.30
CA ILE A 129 13.20 -3.34 24.07
C ILE A 129 11.85 -3.88 23.57
N TYR A 130 10.85 -3.01 23.60
CA TYR A 130 9.47 -3.34 23.27
C TYR A 130 9.10 -2.77 21.91
N PHE A 131 8.72 -3.64 20.99
CA PHE A 131 8.15 -3.25 19.72
C PHE A 131 6.71 -2.75 19.88
N LEU A 132 6.45 -1.58 19.32
CA LEU A 132 5.13 -0.95 19.31
C LEU A 132 4.41 -1.23 18.00
N SER A 133 3.31 -1.97 18.10
CA SER A 133 2.42 -2.32 16.99
C SER A 133 0.98 -1.91 17.30
N VAL A 134 0.11 -1.91 16.29
CA VAL A 134 -1.26 -1.42 16.40
C VAL A 134 -2.20 -2.47 15.85
N LYS A 135 -3.15 -2.88 16.69
CA LYS A 135 -4.15 -3.86 16.26
C LYS A 135 -5.21 -3.15 15.43
N GLU A 136 -5.27 -3.53 14.15
CA GLU A 136 -6.24 -3.05 13.17
C GLU A 136 -7.29 -4.13 12.90
N ASP A 137 -8.56 -3.81 13.17
CA ASP A 137 -9.69 -4.68 12.85
C ASP A 137 -10.64 -3.97 11.89
N THR A 138 -11.13 -4.67 10.87
CA THR A 138 -12.18 -4.15 9.98
C THR A 138 -13.54 -4.70 10.39
N VAL A 139 -14.53 -3.81 10.48
CA VAL A 139 -15.87 -4.16 10.94
C VAL A 139 -16.86 -4.08 9.79
N SER A 140 -17.52 -5.20 9.53
CA SER A 140 -18.56 -5.36 8.50
C SER A 140 -19.95 -5.12 9.07
N ASN A 141 -20.91 -4.81 8.20
CA ASN A 141 -22.36 -4.86 8.49
C ASN A 141 -22.88 -3.93 9.59
N ILE A 142 -22.10 -2.93 10.00
CA ILE A 142 -22.49 -1.92 10.99
C ILE A 142 -22.65 -0.55 10.33
N GLN A 143 -23.71 0.16 10.68
CA GLN A 143 -24.05 1.45 10.06
C GLN A 143 -23.52 2.64 10.85
N ASN A 144 -23.24 2.48 12.14
CA ASN A 144 -22.89 3.60 13.01
C ASN A 144 -21.73 3.27 13.94
N GLU A 145 -20.95 4.29 14.28
CA GLU A 145 -19.79 4.20 15.16
C GLU A 145 -20.16 3.76 16.59
N LYS A 146 -21.35 4.13 17.07
CA LYS A 146 -21.81 3.79 18.43
C LYS A 146 -21.96 2.28 18.63
N GLU A 147 -22.45 1.59 17.61
CA GLU A 147 -22.61 0.13 17.61
C GLU A 147 -21.25 -0.56 17.58
N VAL A 148 -20.28 -0.03 16.82
CA VAL A 148 -18.89 -0.48 16.91
C VAL A 148 -18.37 -0.34 18.35
N ARG A 149 -18.51 0.84 18.96
CA ARG A 149 -18.06 1.07 20.35
C ARG A 149 -18.71 0.10 21.35
N ASN A 150 -19.99 -0.21 21.19
CA ASN A 150 -20.70 -1.16 22.06
C ASN A 150 -20.15 -2.59 21.95
N ILE A 151 -19.81 -3.05 20.75
CA ILE A 151 -19.25 -4.39 20.52
C ILE A 151 -17.90 -4.53 21.23
N TYR A 152 -17.00 -3.57 21.04
CA TYR A 152 -15.67 -3.60 21.64
C TYR A 152 -15.72 -3.42 23.15
N ALA A 153 -16.63 -2.56 23.67
CA ALA A 153 -16.87 -2.42 25.10
C ALA A 153 -17.32 -3.73 25.75
N THR A 154 -18.21 -4.48 25.09
CA THR A 154 -18.67 -5.80 25.56
C THR A 154 -17.52 -6.81 25.63
N ASN A 155 -16.58 -6.73 24.69
CA ASN A 155 -15.41 -7.59 24.63
C ASN A 155 -14.23 -7.11 25.50
N HIS A 156 -14.41 -6.05 26.30
CA HIS A 156 -13.36 -5.43 27.13
C HIS A 156 -12.14 -5.00 26.31
N GLN A 157 -12.34 -4.66 25.03
CA GLN A 157 -11.29 -4.16 24.15
C GLN A 157 -11.39 -2.64 24.07
N GLU A 158 -10.27 -1.97 24.34
CA GLU A 158 -10.21 -0.52 24.28
C GLU A 158 -9.85 -0.06 22.88
N ILE A 159 -10.68 0.84 22.36
CA ILE A 159 -10.55 1.41 21.04
C ILE A 159 -9.79 2.73 21.14
N TYR A 160 -8.80 2.93 20.29
CA TYR A 160 -8.17 4.22 20.08
C TYR A 160 -8.93 5.05 19.08
N GLU A 161 -9.15 4.50 17.88
CA GLU A 161 -9.81 5.23 16.81
C GLU A 161 -10.76 4.35 15.99
N ILE A 162 -11.80 4.99 15.48
CA ILE A 162 -12.73 4.39 14.53
C ILE A 162 -12.77 5.30 13.32
N VAL A 163 -12.30 4.79 12.18
CA VAL A 163 -12.19 5.55 10.94
C VAL A 163 -13.08 4.89 9.89
N PRO A 164 -13.86 5.65 9.10
CA PRO A 164 -14.59 5.08 7.99
C PRO A 164 -13.63 4.49 6.95
N VAL A 165 -13.90 3.27 6.51
CA VAL A 165 -13.09 2.59 5.49
C VAL A 165 -13.28 3.29 4.15
N THR A 166 -12.18 3.80 3.61
CA THR A 166 -12.14 4.38 2.26
C THR A 166 -11.95 3.30 1.21
N ASN A 167 -12.33 3.62 -0.03
CA ASN A 167 -12.09 2.76 -1.20
C ASN A 167 -10.60 2.49 -1.45
N PHE A 168 -9.72 3.41 -1.04
CA PHE A 168 -8.28 3.17 -1.07
C PHE A 168 -7.89 2.01 -0.14
N ILE A 169 -8.36 2.02 1.10
CA ILE A 169 -8.12 0.93 2.07
C ILE A 169 -8.68 -0.39 1.52
N ARG A 170 -9.92 -0.40 1.02
CA ARG A 170 -10.54 -1.59 0.39
C ARG A 170 -9.68 -2.14 -0.76
N TYR A 171 -9.15 -1.26 -1.61
CA TYR A 171 -8.32 -1.66 -2.74
C TYR A 171 -7.00 -2.29 -2.30
N THR A 172 -6.37 -1.73 -1.28
CA THR A 172 -5.15 -2.28 -0.67
C THR A 172 -5.42 -3.66 -0.08
N SER A 173 -6.48 -3.82 0.71
CA SER A 173 -6.89 -5.11 1.28
C SER A 173 -7.19 -6.15 0.18
N LYS A 174 -7.85 -5.74 -0.90
CA LYS A 174 -8.09 -6.60 -2.08
C LYS A 174 -6.80 -7.07 -2.72
N ASN A 175 -5.82 -6.19 -2.91
CA ASN A 175 -4.55 -6.57 -3.52
C ASN A 175 -3.75 -7.50 -2.62
N GLN A 176 -3.73 -7.24 -1.31
CA GLN A 176 -3.09 -8.12 -0.35
C GLN A 176 -3.71 -9.52 -0.37
N PHE A 177 -5.04 -9.61 -0.39
CA PHE A 177 -5.75 -10.88 -0.54
C PHE A 177 -5.33 -11.63 -1.81
N ILE A 178 -5.20 -10.93 -2.95
CA ILE A 178 -4.74 -11.55 -4.20
C ILE A 178 -3.31 -12.08 -4.05
N TYR A 179 -2.39 -11.32 -3.47
CA TYR A 179 -1.01 -11.77 -3.25
C TYR A 179 -0.94 -13.03 -2.38
N GLU A 180 -1.71 -13.06 -1.30
CA GLU A 180 -1.83 -14.22 -0.42
C GLU A 180 -2.39 -15.44 -1.15
N LEU A 181 -3.43 -15.24 -1.97
CA LEU A 181 -4.06 -16.31 -2.77
C LEU A 181 -3.07 -16.96 -3.75
N VAL A 182 -2.23 -16.15 -4.41
CA VAL A 182 -1.25 -16.65 -5.38
C VAL A 182 0.07 -17.09 -4.75
N GLY A 183 0.20 -17.00 -3.43
CA GLY A 183 1.42 -17.32 -2.70
C GLY A 183 2.59 -16.38 -3.00
N LEU A 184 2.32 -15.19 -3.54
CA LEU A 184 3.34 -14.17 -3.72
C LEU A 184 3.59 -13.49 -2.38
N LYS A 185 4.83 -13.57 -1.90
CA LYS A 185 5.25 -12.80 -0.74
C LYS A 185 5.28 -11.32 -1.08
N ASN A 186 4.90 -10.48 -0.13
CA ASN A 186 4.93 -9.03 -0.31
C ASN A 186 6.38 -8.58 -0.60
N PRO A 187 6.67 -7.96 -1.76
CA PRO A 187 8.02 -7.51 -2.11
C PRO A 187 8.60 -6.52 -1.09
N GLU A 188 7.75 -5.73 -0.42
CA GLU A 188 8.18 -4.82 0.64
C GLU A 188 8.71 -5.58 1.85
N PHE A 189 8.11 -6.72 2.19
CA PHE A 189 8.54 -7.56 3.31
C PHE A 189 9.88 -8.25 3.01
N GLU A 190 10.06 -8.73 1.79
CA GLU A 190 11.34 -9.33 1.35
C GLU A 190 12.45 -8.28 1.31
N GLN A 191 12.17 -7.07 0.83
CA GLN A 191 13.14 -5.98 0.87
C GLN A 191 13.49 -5.59 2.32
N TYR A 192 12.48 -5.43 3.17
CA TYR A 192 12.65 -5.17 4.60
C TYR A 192 13.54 -6.22 5.28
N TYR A 193 13.31 -7.51 5.00
CA TYR A 193 14.13 -8.60 5.51
C TYR A 193 15.59 -8.47 5.07
N GLN A 194 15.83 -8.16 3.79
CA GLN A 194 17.19 -7.95 3.27
C GLN A 194 17.88 -6.76 3.93
N ASP A 195 17.15 -5.67 4.16
CA ASP A 195 17.68 -4.44 4.76
C ASP A 195 18.14 -4.68 6.20
N ILE A 196 17.36 -5.41 6.99
CA ILE A 196 17.73 -5.78 8.36
C ILE A 196 18.88 -6.79 8.40
N SER A 197 18.83 -7.80 7.54
CA SER A 197 19.85 -8.85 7.49
C SER A 197 21.23 -8.30 7.11
N ALA A 198 21.28 -7.20 6.36
CA ALA A 198 22.53 -6.51 6.04
C ALA A 198 23.18 -5.84 7.27
N TYR A 199 22.39 -5.49 8.29
CA TYR A 199 22.87 -4.84 9.52
C TYR A 199 23.21 -5.83 10.62
N ILE A 200 22.31 -6.78 10.89
CA ILE A 200 22.43 -7.67 12.06
C ILE A 200 23.21 -8.95 11.72
N GLY A 201 23.50 -9.19 10.45
CA GLY A 201 24.07 -10.44 10.00
C GLY A 201 23.02 -11.55 9.93
N SER A 202 23.18 -12.47 8.98
CA SER A 202 22.15 -13.43 8.64
C SER A 202 21.95 -14.55 9.64
N ASP A 203 22.73 -14.67 10.71
CA ASP A 203 22.82 -15.93 11.47
C ASP A 203 22.07 -15.92 12.81
N ASN A 204 21.46 -14.80 13.20
CA ASN A 204 20.68 -14.73 14.42
C ASN A 204 19.34 -15.48 14.31
N THR A 205 19.23 -16.60 15.02
CA THR A 205 18.12 -17.55 14.92
C THR A 205 16.81 -16.99 15.50
N LEU A 206 16.90 -16.17 16.55
CA LEU A 206 15.74 -15.56 17.21
C LEU A 206 15.10 -14.47 16.33
N ILE A 207 15.93 -13.69 15.62
CA ILE A 207 15.46 -12.69 14.66
C ILE A 207 14.82 -13.36 13.45
N LYS A 208 15.44 -14.42 12.91
CA LYS A 208 14.83 -15.21 11.84
C LYS A 208 13.47 -15.75 12.24
N GLU A 209 13.33 -16.22 13.48
CA GLU A 209 12.06 -16.68 14.00
C GLU A 209 11.03 -15.55 14.03
N PHE A 210 11.36 -14.39 14.62
CA PHE A 210 10.48 -13.21 14.64
C PHE A 210 10.06 -12.78 13.22
N LEU A 211 11.01 -12.71 12.28
CA LEU A 211 10.75 -12.35 10.88
C LEU A 211 9.98 -13.44 10.12
N SER A 212 10.02 -14.69 10.57
CA SER A 212 9.24 -15.78 9.97
C SER A 212 7.79 -15.84 10.45
N ARG A 213 7.45 -15.10 11.53
CA ARG A 213 6.07 -15.04 12.03
C ARG A 213 5.19 -14.41 10.97
N LYS A 214 4.35 -15.24 10.37
CA LYS A 214 3.27 -14.86 9.46
C LYS A 214 2.37 -13.87 10.23
N ASN A 215 2.30 -12.62 9.76
CA ASN A 215 1.61 -11.47 10.38
C ASN A 215 2.44 -10.54 11.29
N SER A 216 3.77 -10.48 11.15
CA SER A 216 4.51 -9.34 11.73
C SER A 216 3.98 -8.05 11.09
N GLN A 217 3.26 -7.28 11.90
CA GLN A 217 2.55 -6.07 11.51
C GLN A 217 3.57 -5.01 11.06
N GLY A 218 3.84 -5.01 9.77
CA GLY A 218 4.58 -3.96 9.08
C GLY A 218 6.09 -3.95 9.32
N ASN A 219 6.78 -3.30 8.40
CA ASN A 219 8.19 -2.92 8.46
C ASN A 219 8.58 -2.05 9.67
N SER A 220 7.66 -1.73 10.57
CA SER A 220 7.88 -0.81 11.69
C SER A 220 8.67 -1.41 12.86
N ALA A 221 8.99 -2.70 12.83
CA ALA A 221 9.78 -3.39 13.84
C ALA A 221 11.30 -3.31 13.61
N GLY A 222 11.74 -2.70 12.50
CA GLY A 222 13.13 -2.84 12.04
C GLY A 222 14.15 -2.28 13.02
N LEU A 223 13.86 -1.10 13.56
CA LEU A 223 14.73 -0.49 14.57
C LEU A 223 14.76 -1.32 15.87
N ALA A 224 13.59 -1.79 16.32
CA ALA A 224 13.49 -2.61 17.53
C ALA A 224 14.30 -3.91 17.41
N LEU A 225 14.24 -4.56 16.24
CA LEU A 225 15.03 -5.77 15.94
C LEU A 225 16.52 -5.49 16.03
N VAL A 226 16.99 -4.43 15.37
CA VAL A 226 18.42 -4.07 15.37
C VAL A 226 18.92 -3.79 16.78
N LEU A 227 18.18 -2.98 17.55
CA LEU A 227 18.57 -2.64 18.91
C LEU A 227 18.58 -3.87 19.83
N SER A 228 17.52 -4.67 19.81
CA SER A 228 17.46 -5.91 20.62
C SER A 228 18.63 -6.84 20.34
N SER A 229 19.03 -6.93 19.07
CA SER A 229 20.12 -7.81 18.63
C SER A 229 21.48 -7.30 19.06
N TYR A 230 21.70 -5.99 18.92
CA TYR A 230 22.90 -5.33 19.42
C TYR A 230 23.10 -5.58 20.92
N LEU A 231 22.04 -5.41 21.73
CA LEU A 231 22.15 -5.59 23.18
C LEU A 231 22.55 -7.02 23.56
N ILE A 232 22.04 -8.02 22.85
CA ILE A 232 22.42 -9.42 23.08
C ILE A 232 23.87 -9.69 22.67
N GLU A 233 24.27 -9.20 21.51
CA GLU A 233 25.64 -9.38 21.01
C GLU A 233 26.68 -8.73 21.94
N GLN A 234 26.36 -7.59 22.53
CA GLN A 234 27.22 -6.90 23.49
C GLN A 234 27.06 -7.41 24.93
N ASN A 235 26.18 -8.38 25.17
CA ASN A 235 25.80 -8.84 26.52
C ASN A 235 25.44 -7.65 27.44
N PHE A 236 24.72 -6.69 26.88
CA PHE A 236 24.33 -5.44 27.52
C PHE A 236 22.98 -5.61 28.20
N GLN A 237 22.95 -5.45 29.52
CA GLN A 237 21.72 -5.52 30.30
C GLN A 237 21.11 -4.13 30.42
N ASN A 238 20.00 -3.92 29.74
CA ASN A 238 19.23 -2.68 29.80
C ASN A 238 18.11 -2.82 30.84
N ASP A 239 18.11 -1.99 31.88
CA ASP A 239 17.07 -2.01 32.92
C ASP A 239 15.91 -1.05 32.62
N ILE A 240 15.99 -0.31 31.52
CA ILE A 240 15.01 0.70 31.14
C ILE A 240 14.00 0.09 30.17
N LEU A 241 12.71 0.24 30.44
CA LEU A 241 11.65 -0.20 29.55
C LEU A 241 11.50 0.80 28.40
N ILE A 242 11.95 0.42 27.20
CA ILE A 242 11.98 1.30 26.02
C ILE A 242 11.05 0.76 24.95
N GLY A 243 10.04 1.55 24.58
CA GLY A 243 9.23 1.32 23.39
C GLY A 243 9.96 1.78 22.14
N VAL A 244 9.90 1.00 21.06
CA VAL A 244 10.59 1.31 19.80
C VAL A 244 9.66 1.12 18.63
N THR A 245 9.66 2.10 17.73
CA THR A 245 9.03 1.99 16.41
C THR A 245 9.92 2.65 15.35
N GLY A 246 9.92 2.09 14.13
CA GLY A 246 10.70 2.63 13.02
C GLY A 246 11.12 1.54 12.04
N SER A 247 10.99 1.82 10.75
CA SER A 247 11.60 0.98 9.71
C SER A 247 13.06 1.39 9.55
N VAL A 248 13.90 0.44 9.13
CA VAL A 248 15.31 0.71 8.80
C VAL A 248 15.58 0.31 7.37
N ASN A 249 16.50 1.01 6.71
CA ASN A 249 16.94 0.68 5.35
C ASN A 249 18.39 0.15 5.30
N LYS A 250 18.85 -0.31 4.13
CA LYS A 250 20.23 -0.80 3.91
C LYS A 250 21.35 0.17 4.27
N SER A 251 21.06 1.47 4.43
CA SER A 251 22.03 2.49 4.83
C SER A 251 21.92 2.88 6.30
N GLY A 252 21.07 2.19 7.07
CA GLY A 252 20.93 2.36 8.51
C GLY A 252 20.19 3.62 8.90
N LYS A 253 19.47 4.20 7.94
CA LYS A 253 18.57 5.33 8.19
C LYS A 253 17.25 4.80 8.76
N VAL A 254 16.76 5.49 9.78
CA VAL A 254 15.45 5.24 10.39
C VAL A 254 14.40 6.01 9.60
N GLU A 255 13.41 5.29 9.10
CA GLU A 255 12.30 5.81 8.30
C GLU A 255 11.01 5.89 9.11
N GLU A 256 10.13 6.79 8.68
CA GLU A 256 8.86 7.07 9.32
C GLU A 256 7.90 5.89 9.28
N VAL A 257 6.97 5.88 10.23
CA VAL A 257 5.96 4.85 10.38
C VAL A 257 4.60 5.48 10.68
N GLY A 258 3.53 4.75 10.36
CA GLY A 258 2.16 5.16 10.69
C GLY A 258 1.75 4.84 12.14
N TYR A 259 0.54 5.31 12.48
CA TYR A 259 -0.14 5.09 13.76
C TYR A 259 0.66 5.54 14.99
N ILE A 260 1.31 6.71 14.90
CA ILE A 260 2.15 7.25 15.97
C ILE A 260 1.34 7.48 17.24
N LYS A 261 0.14 8.04 17.11
CA LYS A 261 -0.79 8.26 18.24
C LYS A 261 -1.09 6.97 19.00
N GLU A 262 -1.52 5.92 18.30
CA GLU A 262 -1.86 4.64 18.90
C GLU A 262 -0.64 3.95 19.55
N LYS A 263 0.54 4.08 18.92
CA LYS A 263 1.78 3.51 19.45
C LYS A 263 2.22 4.20 20.74
N ILE A 264 2.17 5.54 20.79
CA ILE A 264 2.49 6.30 22.01
C ILE A 264 1.49 5.97 23.12
N LEU A 265 0.19 5.94 22.81
CA LEU A 265 -0.84 5.55 23.78
C LEU A 265 -0.62 4.13 24.34
N SER A 266 -0.22 3.19 23.49
CA SER A 266 0.08 1.81 23.91
C SER A 266 1.33 1.72 24.80
N ALA A 267 2.35 2.54 24.50
CA ALA A 267 3.57 2.64 25.29
C ALA A 267 3.30 3.26 26.68
N GLU A 268 2.61 4.40 26.73
CA GLU A 268 2.21 5.06 27.99
C GLU A 268 1.40 4.09 28.87
N ARG A 269 0.38 3.46 28.28
CA ARG A 269 -0.49 2.52 29.00
C ARG A 269 0.28 1.33 29.57
N SER A 270 1.31 0.89 28.87
CA SER A 270 2.14 -0.25 29.30
C SER A 270 3.24 0.16 30.28
N GLY A 271 3.29 1.43 30.67
CA GLY A 271 4.24 1.97 31.63
C GLY A 271 5.68 2.00 31.10
N LEU A 272 5.86 2.12 29.79
CA LEU A 272 7.20 2.28 29.21
C LEU A 272 7.75 3.66 29.58
N THR A 273 9.03 3.71 29.93
CA THR A 273 9.67 4.95 30.42
C THR A 273 10.03 5.88 29.26
N PHE A 274 10.47 5.29 28.16
CA PHE A 274 10.88 6.00 26.95
C PHE A 274 10.26 5.36 25.71
N ILE A 275 10.05 6.18 24.69
CA ILE A 275 9.75 5.73 23.34
C ILE A 275 10.76 6.32 22.37
N ILE A 276 11.38 5.46 21.57
CA ILE A 276 12.23 5.84 20.44
C ILE A 276 11.35 5.82 19.18
N VAL A 277 11.30 6.97 18.51
CA VAL A 277 10.55 7.17 17.27
C VAL A 277 11.47 7.66 16.15
N PRO A 278 11.10 7.48 14.86
CA PRO A 278 11.82 8.11 13.76
C PRO A 278 11.80 9.63 13.93
N ASN A 279 12.91 10.30 13.65
CA ASN A 279 13.01 11.75 13.77
C ASN A 279 12.00 12.48 12.86
N LYS A 280 11.57 11.86 11.76
CA LYS A 280 10.47 12.38 10.93
C LYS A 280 9.11 12.43 11.65
N ASN A 281 8.87 11.52 12.59
CA ASN A 281 7.63 11.45 13.38
C ASN A 281 7.71 12.25 14.70
N ILE A 282 8.86 12.84 15.06
CA ILE A 282 9.04 13.46 16.38
C ILE A 282 8.12 14.65 16.64
N ILE A 283 7.81 15.42 15.59
CA ILE A 283 6.92 16.59 15.69
C ILE A 283 5.51 16.11 16.05
N GLU A 284 4.95 15.21 15.23
CA GLU A 284 3.65 14.57 15.47
C GLU A 284 3.60 13.91 16.85
N ALA A 285 4.65 13.17 17.22
CA ALA A 285 4.73 12.47 18.49
C ALA A 285 4.67 13.42 19.71
N ASN A 286 5.39 14.55 19.65
CA ASN A 286 5.37 15.53 20.73
C ASN A 286 4.04 16.29 20.79
N GLU A 287 3.46 16.64 19.64
CA GLU A 287 2.11 17.23 19.59
C GLU A 287 1.09 16.31 20.29
N ILE A 288 1.12 15.01 20.00
CA ILE A 288 0.25 14.02 20.64
C ILE A 288 0.50 13.93 22.15
N LYS A 289 1.77 13.91 22.56
CA LYS A 289 2.14 13.88 23.98
C LYS A 289 1.57 15.09 24.72
N ASP A 290 1.72 16.28 24.16
CA ASP A 290 1.26 17.52 24.77
C ASP A 290 -0.27 17.61 24.80
N ASP A 291 -0.94 17.29 23.69
CA ASP A 291 -2.40 17.31 23.56
C ASP A 291 -3.08 16.35 24.55
N LEU A 292 -2.47 15.19 24.81
CA LEU A 292 -3.00 14.16 25.68
C LEU A 292 -2.38 14.18 27.10
N ASN A 293 -1.49 15.11 27.40
CA ASN A 293 -0.75 15.24 28.66
C ASN A 293 -0.09 13.92 29.11
N LEU A 294 0.63 13.25 28.20
CA LEU A 294 1.29 11.98 28.47
C LEU A 294 2.61 12.17 29.21
N SER A 295 2.97 11.21 30.08
CA SER A 295 4.17 11.28 30.90
C SER A 295 5.41 10.65 30.25
N ILE A 296 5.22 9.79 29.23
CA ILE A 296 6.29 9.10 28.51
C ILE A 296 7.29 10.07 27.86
N ASN A 297 8.57 9.70 27.90
CA ASN A 297 9.63 10.46 27.25
C ASN A 297 9.81 10.02 25.81
N ILE A 298 9.71 10.96 24.87
CA ILE A 298 9.79 10.68 23.43
C ILE A 298 11.13 11.17 22.91
N ILE A 299 11.86 10.28 22.23
CA ILE A 299 13.18 10.58 21.66
C ILE A 299 13.17 10.22 20.17
N GLY A 300 13.53 11.20 19.34
CA GLY A 300 13.62 11.04 17.89
C GLY A 300 15.01 10.59 17.46
N VAL A 301 15.10 9.64 16.52
CA VAL A 301 16.37 9.18 15.94
C VAL A 301 16.30 9.13 14.41
N SER A 302 17.40 9.47 13.75
CA SER A 302 17.52 9.46 12.28
C SER A 302 18.30 8.26 11.75
N LYS A 303 19.17 7.66 12.59
CA LYS A 303 20.01 6.52 12.22
C LYS A 303 20.06 5.45 13.32
N ILE A 304 20.40 4.24 12.92
CA ILE A 304 20.62 3.11 13.85
C ILE A 304 21.72 3.45 14.87
N ASP A 305 22.87 3.96 14.41
CA ASP A 305 24.01 4.27 15.29
C ASP A 305 23.65 5.28 16.39
N GLU A 306 22.78 6.24 16.05
CA GLU A 306 22.25 7.24 17.00
C GLU A 306 21.35 6.59 18.05
N ALA A 307 20.50 5.64 17.64
CA ALA A 307 19.64 4.90 18.55
C ALA A 307 20.43 3.95 19.47
N ILE A 308 21.52 3.35 18.97
CA ILE A 308 22.44 2.54 19.78
C ILE A 308 23.12 3.41 20.83
N GLN A 309 23.73 4.53 20.40
CA GLN A 309 24.38 5.48 21.30
C GLN A 309 23.41 6.00 22.37
N LEU A 310 22.17 6.29 21.99
CA LEU A 310 21.12 6.70 22.91
C LEU A 310 20.86 5.67 24.00
N ILE A 311 20.74 4.38 23.68
CA ILE A 311 20.52 3.34 24.69
C ILE A 311 21.72 3.25 25.64
N GLU A 312 22.95 3.34 25.11
CA GLU A 312 24.16 3.33 25.92
C GLU A 312 24.22 4.54 26.88
N ASP A 313 23.85 5.73 26.41
CA ASP A 313 23.86 6.95 27.22
C ASP A 313 22.77 6.91 28.31
N LEU A 314 21.57 6.43 27.98
CA LEU A 314 20.47 6.23 28.93
C LEU A 314 20.88 5.27 30.06
N HIS A 315 21.57 4.17 29.73
CA HIS A 315 22.10 3.24 30.72
C HIS A 315 23.17 3.87 31.61
N ASN A 316 24.08 4.64 31.02
CA ASN A 316 25.18 5.28 31.75
C ASN A 316 24.74 6.50 32.59
N GLY A 317 23.44 6.84 32.60
CA GLY A 317 22.91 7.99 33.34
C GLY A 317 23.40 9.34 32.81
N LYS A 318 23.83 9.39 31.55
CA LYS A 318 24.18 10.64 30.88
C LYS A 318 22.90 11.26 30.33
N ASN A 319 22.28 12.13 31.12
CA ASN A 319 21.16 12.97 30.71
C ASN A 319 21.63 14.18 29.90
#